data_AF-A0A2N2GNC2-F1
#
_entry.id   AF-A0A2N2GNC2-F1
#
_cell.length_a   1.000
_cell.length_b   1.000
_cell.length_c   1.000
_cell.angle_alpha   90.00
_cell.angle_beta   90.00
_cell.angle_gamma   90.00
#
_symmetry.space_group_name_H-M   'P 1'
#
loop_
_entity.id
_entity.type
_entity.pdbx_description
1 polymer ?
#
loop_
_entity_poly.entity_id
_entity_poly.type
_entity_poly.pdbx_seq_one_letter_code
_entity_poly.pdbx_strand_id
1 'polypeptide(L)' 'MAFVLTFVGPISRPSPERVTSAQAQGSFPTVEALLAHLGYQPVQFPHIAVLSDGVRLHALDPVPTDGELVVMVPTGGG' A
#
# COMPACT_ATOMS: atom_id res chain seq x y z
N MET A 1 -12.93 1.60 12.74
CA MET A 1 -13.07 0.75 11.52
C MET A 1 -11.67 0.56 10.96
N ALA A 2 -11.37 -0.60 10.39
CA ALA A 2 -10.05 -0.86 9.79
C ALA A 2 -10.07 -0.43 8.31
N PHE A 3 -8.93 0.01 7.78
CA PHE A 3 -8.79 0.32 6.36
C PHE A 3 -8.87 -0.94 5.49
N VAL A 4 -9.31 -0.77 4.24
CA VAL A 4 -9.36 -1.83 3.22
C VAL A 4 -8.28 -1.59 2.18
N LEU A 5 -7.52 -2.64 1.82
CA LEU A 5 -6.48 -2.56 0.80
C LEU A 5 -7.00 -3.09 -0.55
N THR A 6 -7.00 -2.23 -1.55
CA THR A 6 -7.30 -2.56 -2.94
C THR A 6 -6.01 -2.47 -3.76
N PHE A 7 -5.72 -3.49 -4.57
CA PHE A 7 -4.52 -3.52 -5.42
C PHE A 7 -4.86 -3.41 -6.90
N VAL A 8 -4.26 -2.43 -7.58
CA VAL A 8 -4.46 -2.17 -9.02
C VAL A 8 -3.12 -2.24 -9.73
N GLY A 9 -2.97 -3.16 -10.69
CA GLY A 9 -1.76 -3.34 -11.51
C GLY A 9 -1.33 -4.80 -11.70
N PRO A 10 -0.38 -5.09 -12.62
CA PRO A 10 0.04 -6.44 -13.00
C PRO A 10 1.17 -7.02 -12.14
N ILE A 11 1.82 -6.23 -11.28
CA ILE A 11 2.93 -6.70 -10.44
C ILE A 11 2.43 -7.58 -9.29
N SER A 12 3.34 -8.44 -8.80
CA SER A 12 3.25 -9.30 -7.61
C SER A 12 2.34 -8.70 -6.53
N ARG A 13 1.08 -9.16 -6.52
CA ARG A 13 0.17 -8.88 -5.42
C ARG A 13 0.78 -9.50 -4.15
N PRO A 14 0.73 -8.80 -3.01
CA PRO A 14 1.13 -9.38 -1.74
C PRO A 14 0.32 -10.66 -1.49
N SER A 15 0.90 -11.62 -0.77
CA SER A 15 0.14 -12.81 -0.38
C SER A 15 -1.08 -12.40 0.45
N PRO A 16 -2.20 -13.14 0.37
CA PRO A 16 -3.39 -12.85 1.17
C PRO A 16 -3.10 -12.73 2.67
N GLU A 17 -2.15 -13.53 3.18
CA GLU A 17 -1.70 -13.48 4.57
C GLU A 17 -1.08 -12.13 4.94
N ARG A 18 -0.27 -11.54 4.06
CA ARG A 18 0.34 -10.21 4.28
C ARG A 18 -0.70 -9.10 4.25
N VAL A 19 -1.69 -9.21 3.36
CA VAL A 19 -2.81 -8.26 3.30
C VAL A 19 -3.61 -8.33 4.59
N THR A 20 -4.01 -9.53 5.02
CA THR A 20 -4.72 -9.74 6.29
C THR A 20 -3.91 -9.24 7.48
N SER A 21 -2.60 -9.50 7.51
CA SER A 21 -1.71 -9.00 8.56
C SER A 21 -1.64 -7.47 8.59
N ALA A 22 -1.55 -6.81 7.43
CA ALA A 22 -1.54 -5.35 7.36
C ALA A 22 -2.86 -4.76 7.89
N GLN A 23 -4.00 -5.34 7.51
CA GLN A 23 -5.31 -4.90 7.99
C GLN A 23 -5.51 -5.18 9.49
N ALA A 24 -4.96 -6.28 10.01
CA ALA A 24 -4.99 -6.61 11.43
C ALA A 24 -4.10 -5.68 12.27
N GLN A 25 -2.97 -5.22 11.73
CA GLN A 25 -2.12 -4.22 12.38
C GLN A 25 -2.84 -2.87 12.46
N GLY A 26 -3.59 -2.50 11.42
CA GLY A 26 -4.54 -1.39 11.45
C GLY A 26 -3.93 0.02 11.49
N SER A 27 -2.60 0.15 11.62
CA SER A 27 -1.90 1.45 11.60
C SER A 27 -0.46 1.32 11.11
N PHE A 28 -0.06 2.23 10.23
CA PHE A 28 1.30 2.36 9.72
C PHE A 28 1.74 3.83 9.81
N PRO A 29 2.94 4.10 10.38
CA PRO A 29 3.41 5.47 10.58
C PRO A 29 3.72 6.20 9.26
N THR A 30 4.05 5.45 8.20
CA THR A 30 4.34 6.00 6.87
C THR A 30 3.87 5.03 5.78
N VAL A 31 3.64 5.55 4.56
CA VAL A 31 3.38 4.72 3.38
C VAL A 31 4.51 3.72 3.13
N GLU A 32 5.77 4.11 3.31
CA GLU A 32 6.91 3.18 3.17
C GLU A 32 6.84 2.01 4.15
N ALA A 33 6.42 2.24 5.39
CA ALA A 33 6.26 1.18 6.38
C ALA A 33 5.17 0.18 5.96
N LEU A 34 4.06 0.67 5.40
CA LEU A 34 3.00 -0.19 4.83
C LEU A 34 3.55 -1.00 3.65
N LEU A 35 4.26 -0.37 2.71
CA LEU A 35 4.80 -1.06 1.54
C LEU A 35 5.85 -2.12 1.92
N ALA A 36 6.72 -1.81 2.89
CA ALA A 36 7.68 -2.76 3.44
C ALA A 36 6.96 -3.97 4.08
N HIS A 37 5.88 -3.73 4.83
CA HIS A 37 5.07 -4.79 5.45
C HIS A 37 4.38 -5.70 4.42
N LEU A 38 3.91 -5.12 3.32
CA LEU A 38 3.38 -5.85 2.17
C LEU A 38 4.48 -6.62 1.40
N GLY A 39 5.75 -6.35 1.71
CA GLY A 39 6.94 -7.03 1.22
C GLY A 39 7.49 -6.46 -0.08
N TYR A 40 7.16 -5.22 -0.39
CA TYR A 40 7.83 -4.47 -1.45
C TYR A 40 9.23 -4.07 -1.00
N GLN A 41 10.15 -4.01 -1.97
CA GLN A 41 11.52 -3.58 -1.74
C GLN A 41 11.63 -2.05 -1.88
N PRO A 42 12.56 -1.38 -1.16
CA PRO A 42 12.73 0.08 -1.26
C PRO A 42 12.92 0.61 -2.68
N VAL A 43 13.60 -0.16 -3.54
CA VAL A 43 13.78 0.18 -4.97
C VAL A 43 12.45 0.27 -5.73
N GLN A 44 11.39 -0.39 -5.25
CA GLN A 44 10.06 -0.39 -5.85
C GLN A 44 9.18 0.76 -5.34
N PHE A 45 9.49 1.35 -4.18
CA PHE A 45 8.62 2.36 -3.55
C PHE A 45 8.34 3.58 -4.43
N PRO A 46 9.33 4.18 -5.14
CA PRO A 46 9.07 5.35 -5.98
C PRO A 46 8.11 5.07 -7.14
N HIS A 47 7.97 3.80 -7.51
CA HIS A 47 7.07 3.37 -8.57
C HIS A 47 5.67 3.13 -8.02
N ILE A 48 5.49 2.75 -6.76
CA ILE A 48 4.17 2.43 -6.20
C ILE A 48 3.46 3.72 -5.78
N ALA A 49 2.24 3.93 -6.27
CA ALA A 49 1.35 4.99 -5.79
C ALA A 49 0.34 4.43 -4.80
N VAL A 50 0.17 5.09 -3.66
CA VAL A 50 -0.84 4.75 -2.67
C VAL A 50 -1.85 5.89 -2.61
N LEU A 51 -3.12 5.57 -2.78
CA LEU A 51 -4.22 6.51 -2.66
C LEU A 51 -5.01 6.19 -1.39
N SER A 52 -5.40 7.22 -0.65
CA SER A 52 -6.43 7.13 0.40
C SER A 52 -7.65 7.90 -0.07
N ASP A 53 -8.79 7.21 -0.21
CA ASP A 53 -10.05 7.79 -0.67
C ASP A 53 -9.90 8.66 -1.95
N GLY A 54 -9.02 8.21 -2.87
CA GLY A 54 -8.71 8.90 -4.13
C GLY A 54 -7.63 9.98 -4.06
N VAL A 55 -7.13 10.33 -2.87
CA VAL A 55 -6.02 11.29 -2.69
C VAL A 55 -4.69 10.55 -2.61
N ARG A 56 -3.70 10.99 -3.38
CA ARG A 56 -2.36 10.39 -3.37
C ARG A 56 -1.62 10.73 -2.08
N LEU A 57 -1.14 9.70 -1.39
CA LEU A 57 -0.23 9.81 -0.26
C LEU A 57 1.22 9.81 -0.74
N HIS A 58 2.07 10.56 -0.05
CA HIS A 58 3.52 10.55 -0.20
C HIS A 58 4.19 9.53 0.72
N ALA A 59 5.45 9.20 0.43
CA ALA A 59 6.20 8.13 1.10
C ALA A 59 6.22 8.23 2.64
N LEU A 60 6.34 9.46 3.16
CA LEU A 60 6.42 9.74 4.59
C LEU A 60 5.08 10.14 5.21
N ASP A 61 4.01 10.18 4.41
CA ASP A 61 2.69 10.52 4.92
C ASP A 61 2.16 9.39 5.79
N PRO A 62 1.48 9.69 6.90
CA PRO A 62 0.85 8.69 7.73
C PRO A 62 -0.26 7.96 6.96
N VAL A 63 -0.36 6.65 7.17
CA VAL A 63 -1.43 5.86 6.57
C VAL A 63 -2.68 5.99 7.44
N PRO A 64 -3.83 6.41 6.87
CA PRO A 64 -5.06 6.50 7.62
C PRO A 64 -5.51 5.13 8.12
N THR A 65 -6.08 5.14 9.32
CA THR A 65 -6.50 3.91 10.03
C THR A 65 -7.83 3.35 9.53
N ASP A 66 -8.58 4.15 8.78
CA ASP A 66 -9.89 3.86 8.22
C ASP A 66 -9.98 4.35 6.76
N GLY A 67 -11.01 3.88 6.05
CA GLY A 67 -11.24 4.21 4.64
C GLY A 67 -10.66 3.20 3.65
N GLU A 68 -10.70 3.54 2.37
CA GLU A 68 -10.12 2.71 1.30
C GLU A 68 -8.72 3.18 0.95
N LEU A 69 -7.77 2.23 0.96
CA LEU A 69 -6.43 2.40 0.46
C LEU A 69 -6.26 1.67 -0.86
N VAL A 70 -6.02 2.41 -1.93
CA VAL A 70 -5.74 1.85 -3.25
C VAL A 70 -4.24 1.90 -3.50
N VAL A 71 -3.62 0.73 -3.54
CA VAL A 71 -2.21 0.56 -3.92
C VAL A 71 -2.15 0.33 -5.43
N MET A 72 -1.76 1.37 -6.14
CA MET A 72 -1.52 1.34 -7.57
C MET A 72 -0.05 1.01 -7.85
N VAL A 73 0.17 -0.08 -8.55
CA VAL A 73 1.51 -0.48 -8.98
C VAL A 73 1.60 -0.27 -10.49
N PRO A 74 2.45 0.64 -10.98
CA PRO A 74 2.54 0.92 -12.40
C PRO A 74 3.01 -0.31 -13.15
N THR A 75 2.38 -0.54 -14.30
CA THR A 75 2.84 -1.46 -15.32
C THR A 75 4.16 -0.90 -15.86
N GLY A 76 5.31 -1.46 -15.46
CA GLY A 76 6.56 -1.23 -16.17
C GLY A 76 6.46 -1.85 -17.55
N GLY A 77 5.99 -1.09 -18.55
CA GLY A 77 6.10 -1.44 -19.95
C GLY A 77 7.39 -0.85 -20.49
N GLY A 78 8.42 -1.70 -20.60
CA GLY A 78 9.65 -1.45 -21.34
C GLY A 78 9.84 -2.54 -22.37
#